data_AF-A0ABD7H8L6-F1
#
_entry.id   AF-A0ABD7H8L6-F1
#
_cell.length_a   1.000
_cell.length_b   1.000
_cell.length_c   1.000
_cell.angle_alpha   90.00
_cell.angle_beta   90.00
_cell.angle_gamma   90.00
#
_symmetry.space_group_name_H-M   'P 1'
#
loop_
_entity.id
_entity.type
_entity.pdbx_description
1 polymer ?
#
loop_
_entity_poly.entity_id
_entity_poly.type
_entity_poly.pdbx_seq_one_letter_code
_entity_poly.pdbx_strand_id
1 'polypeptide(L)'
;MSFVIAAPDLVAMATEDLAGIGASLTAANAAAAVPTSGLLAAAGDEVSAAIAALFSSHGQQYQAMSAQAAAFHARFVQALAGAMGAYAAAEAANASPLQTLEQGLLGAINAPAAALSGRPFIGNGTNGAPGTGEAGGPGGWL
;
A
#
# COMPACT_ATOMS: atom_id res chain seq x y z
N MET A 1 -10.31 12.06 -23.23
CA MET A 1 -10.19 11.10 -22.11
C MET A 1 -8.82 11.31 -21.49
N SER A 2 -8.72 11.77 -20.25
CA SER A 2 -7.43 11.82 -19.54
C SER A 2 -7.16 10.46 -18.92
N PHE A 3 -6.05 9.82 -19.26
CA PHE A 3 -5.58 8.64 -18.56
C PHE A 3 -4.89 9.09 -17.28
N VAL A 4 -5.30 8.53 -16.14
CA VAL A 4 -4.55 8.64 -14.89
C VAL A 4 -3.61 7.44 -14.87
N ILE A 5 -2.30 7.70 -14.90
CA ILE A 5 -1.29 6.67 -14.71
C ILE A 5 -0.95 6.67 -13.22
N ALA A 6 -1.35 5.61 -12.52
CA ALA A 6 -0.85 5.33 -11.17
C ALA A 6 0.45 4.53 -11.29
N ALA A 7 1.40 4.76 -10.40
CA ALA A 7 2.61 3.95 -10.26
C ALA A 7 2.58 3.29 -8.87
N PRO A 8 1.85 2.16 -8.70
CA PRO A 8 1.63 1.54 -7.38
C PRO A 8 2.94 1.25 -6.65
N ASP A 9 3.97 0.77 -7.36
CA ASP A 9 5.27 0.44 -6.76
C ASP A 9 5.97 1.68 -6.16
N LEU A 10 5.90 2.84 -6.82
CA LEU A 10 6.48 4.09 -6.31
C LEU A 10 5.75 4.57 -5.05
N VAL A 11 4.42 4.41 -5.02
CA VAL A 11 3.62 4.81 -3.87
C VAL A 11 3.81 3.84 -2.70
N ALA A 12 4.06 2.55 -2.98
CA ALA A 12 4.40 1.55 -1.95
C ALA A 12 5.71 1.90 -1.25
N MET A 13 6.77 2.18 -2.01
CA MET A 13 8.06 2.64 -1.45
C MET A 13 7.90 3.93 -0.64
N ALA A 14 7.17 4.92 -1.18
CA ALA A 14 6.92 6.17 -0.45
C ALA A 14 6.16 5.94 0.87
N THR A 15 5.25 4.97 0.91
CA THR A 15 4.51 4.60 2.13
C THR A 15 5.45 4.00 3.18
N GLU A 16 6.39 3.14 2.77
CA GLU A 16 7.43 2.59 3.65
C GLU A 16 8.36 3.69 4.19
N ASP A 17 8.82 4.59 3.33
CA ASP A 17 9.65 5.74 3.72
C ASP A 17 8.92 6.63 4.74
N LEU A 18 7.64 6.93 4.48
CA LEU A 18 6.82 7.72 5.41
C LEU A 18 6.63 7.01 6.75
N ALA A 19 6.46 5.69 6.78
CA ALA A 19 6.40 4.92 8.02
C ALA A 19 7.73 5.04 8.80
N GLY A 20 8.88 4.94 8.11
CA GLY A 20 10.20 5.14 8.68
C GLY A 20 10.43 6.54 9.27
N ILE A 21 9.98 7.58 8.55
CA ILE A 21 10.01 8.97 9.04
C ILE A 21 9.16 9.12 10.31
N GLY A 22 7.94 8.59 10.31
CA GLY A 22 7.05 8.64 11.46
C GLY A 22 7.64 7.96 12.70
N ALA A 23 8.28 6.81 12.52
CA ALA A 23 8.97 6.10 13.59
C ALA A 23 10.16 6.91 14.15
N SER A 24 10.99 7.48 13.25
CA SER A 24 12.15 8.30 13.62
C SER A 24 11.73 9.55 14.40
N LEU A 25 10.68 10.24 13.95
CA LEU A 25 10.13 11.41 14.64
C LEU A 25 9.58 11.04 16.01
N THR A 26 8.85 9.93 16.12
CA THR A 26 8.30 9.47 17.41
C THR A 26 9.44 9.18 18.41
N ALA A 27 10.49 8.48 17.97
CA ALA A 27 11.65 8.19 18.80
C ALA A 27 12.39 9.47 19.25
N ALA A 28 12.60 10.41 18.33
CA ALA A 28 13.24 11.69 18.65
C ALA A 28 12.42 12.51 19.65
N ASN A 29 11.10 12.58 19.47
CA ASN A 29 10.20 13.29 20.38
C ASN A 29 10.18 12.66 21.77
N ALA A 30 10.16 11.32 21.85
CA ALA A 30 10.23 10.60 23.12
C ALA A 30 11.55 10.86 23.86
N ALA A 31 12.69 10.84 23.13
CA ALA A 31 14.00 11.15 23.72
C ALA A 31 14.09 12.58 24.24
N ALA A 32 13.44 13.53 23.55
CA ALA A 32 13.40 14.94 23.95
C ALA A 32 12.39 15.24 25.08
N ALA A 33 11.43 14.36 25.35
CA ALA A 33 10.30 14.64 26.23
C ALA A 33 10.73 15.03 27.65
N VAL A 34 11.51 14.18 28.33
CA VAL A 34 11.97 14.44 29.70
C VAL A 34 12.88 15.68 29.78
N PRO A 35 13.96 15.80 28.99
CA PRO A 35 14.89 16.93 29.13
C PRO A 35 14.28 18.30 28.77
N THR A 36 13.16 18.35 28.04
CA THR A 36 12.52 19.61 27.64
C THR A 36 11.28 19.97 28.46
N SER A 37 10.71 19.03 29.23
CA SER A 37 9.48 19.26 30.01
C SER A 37 9.71 19.35 31.53
N GLY A 38 10.92 19.03 31.99
CA GLY A 38 11.33 19.08 33.40
C GLY A 38 12.60 19.91 33.61
N LEU A 39 12.65 21.12 33.03
CA LEU A 39 13.81 22.00 33.23
C LEU A 39 13.92 22.42 34.69
N LEU A 40 15.15 22.37 35.20
CA LEU A 40 15.49 22.90 36.51
C LEU A 40 15.87 24.39 36.39
N ALA A 41 15.59 25.16 37.44
CA ALA A 41 16.03 26.55 37.53
C ALA A 41 17.56 26.63 37.54
N ALA A 42 18.14 27.56 36.79
CA ALA A 42 19.58 27.74 36.70
C ALA A 42 20.21 28.26 38.02
N ALA A 43 19.42 29.02 38.79
CA ALA A 43 19.76 29.51 40.12
C ALA A 43 18.50 29.58 41.00
N GLY A 44 18.69 29.92 42.29
CA GLY A 44 17.62 29.95 43.29
C GLY A 44 16.73 31.20 43.27
N ASP A 45 16.88 32.07 42.27
CA ASP A 45 16.09 33.29 42.13
C ASP A 45 14.78 33.06 41.35
N GLU A 46 13.84 33.98 41.53
CA GLU A 46 12.51 33.90 40.93
C GLU A 46 12.53 34.01 39.40
N VAL A 47 13.51 34.70 38.81
CA VAL A 47 13.63 34.85 37.36
C VAL A 47 14.06 33.51 36.74
N SER A 48 15.07 32.85 37.32
CA SER A 48 15.49 31.50 36.93
C SER A 48 14.36 30.48 37.05
N ALA A 49 13.58 30.54 38.15
CA ALA A 49 12.43 29.67 38.35
C ALA A 49 11.33 29.92 37.30
N ALA A 50 11.01 31.18 37.01
CA ALA A 50 10.02 31.54 36.01
C ALA A 50 10.43 31.11 34.59
N ILE A 51 11.71 31.26 34.23
CA ILE A 51 12.24 30.81 32.93
C ILE A 51 12.15 29.29 32.80
N ALA A 52 12.57 28.53 33.81
CA ALA A 52 12.48 27.07 33.80
C ALA A 52 11.02 26.58 33.68
N ALA A 53 10.09 27.23 34.39
CA ALA A 53 8.66 26.93 34.30
C ALA A 53 8.09 27.22 32.90
N LEU A 54 8.47 28.36 32.29
CA LEU A 54 8.03 28.74 30.94
C LEU A 54 8.45 27.69 29.91
N PHE A 55 9.74 27.32 29.88
CA PHE A 55 10.25 26.35 28.91
C PHE A 55 9.70 24.95 29.16
N SER A 56 9.55 24.53 30.42
CA SER A 56 8.92 23.25 30.76
C SER A 56 7.47 23.18 30.26
N SER A 57 6.70 24.25 30.45
CA SER A 57 5.32 24.36 29.93
C SER A 57 5.30 24.31 28.40
N HIS A 58 6.22 25.00 27.73
CA HIS A 58 6.34 24.93 26.27
C HIS A 58 6.67 23.52 25.79
N GLY A 59 7.61 22.83 26.45
CA GLY A 59 7.95 21.43 26.16
C GLY A 59 6.74 20.50 26.31
N GLN A 60 5.95 20.65 27.36
CA GLN A 60 4.73 19.86 27.56
C GLN A 60 3.69 20.10 26.45
N GLN A 61 3.47 21.35 26.06
CA GLN A 61 2.57 21.70 24.96
C GLN A 61 3.05 21.14 23.63
N TYR A 62 4.36 21.25 23.35
CA TYR A 62 4.98 20.66 22.17
C TYR A 62 4.76 19.15 22.12
N GLN A 63 4.97 18.43 23.23
CA GLN A 63 4.74 16.97 23.30
C GLN A 63 3.28 16.60 23.02
N ALA A 64 2.32 17.39 23.52
CA ALA A 64 0.91 17.18 23.24
C ALA A 64 0.57 17.37 21.75
N MET A 65 1.15 18.40 21.10
CA MET A 65 0.98 18.62 19.66
C MET A 65 1.69 17.55 18.83
N SER A 66 2.87 17.12 19.25
CA SER A 66 3.65 16.06 18.61
C SER A 66 2.88 14.73 18.59
N ALA A 67 2.20 14.37 19.69
CA ALA A 67 1.34 13.20 19.74
C ALA A 67 0.16 13.29 18.74
N GLN A 68 -0.44 14.48 18.58
CA GLN A 68 -1.49 14.69 17.59
C GLN A 68 -0.96 14.58 16.15
N ALA A 69 0.23 15.14 15.89
CA ALA A 69 0.90 15.04 14.60
C ALA A 69 1.24 13.58 14.25
N ALA A 70 1.71 12.79 15.21
CA ALA A 70 2.00 11.36 15.03
C ALA A 70 0.72 10.57 14.67
N ALA A 71 -0.40 10.85 15.35
CA ALA A 71 -1.69 10.23 15.04
C ALA A 71 -2.22 10.62 13.66
N PHE A 72 -2.06 11.88 13.26
CA PHE A 72 -2.39 12.35 11.92
C PHE A 72 -1.53 11.65 10.86
N HIS A 73 -0.21 11.58 11.07
CA HIS A 73 0.72 10.93 10.16
C HIS A 73 0.39 9.45 9.95
N ALA A 74 0.06 8.73 11.02
CA ALA A 74 -0.36 7.33 10.93
C ALA A 74 -1.63 7.15 10.06
N ARG A 75 -2.62 8.03 10.22
CA ARG A 75 -3.84 8.01 9.39
C ARG A 75 -3.55 8.35 7.94
N PHE A 76 -2.64 9.30 7.69
CA PHE A 76 -2.21 9.67 6.35
C PHE A 76 -1.56 8.50 5.62
N VAL A 77 -0.59 7.83 6.26
CA VAL A 77 0.08 6.63 5.71
C VAL A 77 -0.93 5.51 5.45
N GLN A 78 -1.88 5.28 6.36
CA GLN A 78 -2.92 4.28 6.18
C GLN A 78 -3.85 4.61 4.99
N ALA A 79 -4.24 5.88 4.84
CA ALA A 79 -5.08 6.33 3.74
C ALA A 79 -4.36 6.20 2.39
N LEU A 80 -3.06 6.52 2.35
CA LEU A 80 -2.22 6.38 1.16
C LEU A 80 -2.12 4.91 0.71
N ALA A 81 -1.88 4.00 1.65
CA ALA A 81 -1.88 2.56 1.38
C ALA A 81 -3.25 2.06 0.86
N GLY A 82 -4.36 2.56 1.45
CA GLY A 82 -5.71 2.23 1.00
C GLY A 82 -6.01 2.73 -0.42
N ALA A 83 -5.55 3.92 -0.78
CA ALA A 83 -5.72 4.48 -2.12
C ALA A 83 -5.02 3.63 -3.19
N MET A 84 -3.85 3.04 -2.90
CA MET A 84 -3.20 2.11 -3.82
C MET A 84 -4.06 0.89 -4.13
N GLY A 85 -4.69 0.30 -3.11
CA GLY A 85 -5.59 -0.83 -3.29
C GLY A 85 -6.78 -0.48 -4.21
N ALA A 86 -7.30 0.74 -4.12
CA ALA A 86 -8.38 1.20 -4.99
C ALA A 86 -7.92 1.37 -6.46
N TYR A 87 -6.73 1.91 -6.70
CA TYR A 87 -6.18 2.04 -8.06
C TYR A 87 -5.89 0.67 -8.69
N ALA A 88 -5.26 -0.25 -7.96
CA ALA A 88 -5.03 -1.61 -8.43
C ALA A 88 -6.35 -2.36 -8.73
N ALA A 89 -7.37 -2.19 -7.88
CA ALA A 89 -8.70 -2.75 -8.12
C ALA A 89 -9.37 -2.16 -9.36
N ALA A 90 -9.21 -0.86 -9.62
CA ALA A 90 -9.74 -0.21 -10.81
C ALA A 90 -9.07 -0.72 -12.09
N GLU A 91 -7.75 -0.93 -12.08
CA GLU A 91 -7.03 -1.55 -13.21
C GLU A 91 -7.54 -2.97 -13.50
N ALA A 92 -7.70 -3.79 -12.46
CA ALA A 92 -8.25 -5.14 -12.60
C ALA A 92 -9.70 -5.15 -13.13
N ALA A 93 -10.55 -4.23 -12.62
CA ALA A 93 -11.92 -4.09 -13.07
C ALA A 93 -12.02 -3.65 -14.55
N ASN A 94 -11.08 -2.82 -15.02
CA ASN A 94 -11.03 -2.40 -16.42
C ASN A 94 -10.49 -3.50 -17.36
N ALA A 95 -9.62 -4.39 -16.88
CA ALA A 95 -9.08 -5.51 -17.67
C ALA A 95 -10.08 -6.69 -17.81
N SER A 96 -10.91 -6.93 -16.79
CA SER A 96 -11.86 -8.05 -16.74
C SER A 96 -12.84 -8.13 -17.93
N PRO A 97 -13.48 -7.03 -18.38
CA PRO A 97 -14.38 -7.06 -19.54
C PRO A 97 -13.68 -7.49 -20.83
N LEU A 98 -12.43 -7.06 -21.04
CA LEU A 98 -11.65 -7.43 -22.23
C LEU A 98 -11.30 -8.93 -22.22
N GLN A 99 -10.88 -9.46 -21.07
CA GLN A 99 -10.61 -10.90 -20.92
C GLN A 99 -11.87 -11.74 -21.14
N THR A 100 -13.00 -11.29 -20.61
CA THR A 100 -14.30 -11.99 -20.78
C THR A 100 -14.73 -11.98 -22.26
N LEU A 101 -14.54 -10.86 -22.95
CA LEU A 101 -14.82 -10.75 -24.38
C LEU A 101 -13.90 -11.65 -25.21
N GLU A 102 -12.61 -11.68 -24.91
CA GLU A 102 -11.64 -12.56 -25.56
C GLU A 102 -12.03 -14.04 -25.40
N GLN A 103 -12.34 -14.47 -24.17
CA GLN A 103 -12.79 -15.84 -23.90
C GLN A 103 -14.10 -16.17 -24.62
N GLY A 104 -15.05 -15.22 -24.67
CA GLY A 104 -16.30 -15.39 -25.40
C GLY A 104 -16.07 -15.56 -26.90
N LEU A 105 -15.18 -14.75 -27.49
CA LEU A 105 -14.83 -14.84 -28.91
C LEU A 105 -14.07 -16.14 -29.23
N LEU A 106 -13.09 -16.52 -28.42
CA LEU A 106 -12.38 -17.79 -28.56
C LEU A 106 -13.34 -18.97 -28.41
N GLY A 107 -14.29 -18.91 -27.47
CA GLY A 107 -15.34 -19.91 -27.30
C GLY A 107 -16.23 -20.04 -28.54
N ALA A 108 -16.66 -18.92 -29.12
CA ALA A 108 -17.46 -18.92 -30.35
C ALA A 108 -16.69 -19.47 -31.56
N ILE A 109 -15.40 -19.16 -31.70
CA ILE A 109 -14.51 -19.69 -32.76
C ILE A 109 -14.26 -21.18 -32.56
N ASN A 110 -14.07 -21.62 -31.31
CA ASN A 110 -13.75 -23.01 -30.99
C ASN A 110 -14.96 -23.94 -31.00
N ALA A 111 -16.18 -23.44 -30.80
CA ALA A 111 -17.39 -24.26 -30.69
C ALA A 111 -17.63 -25.16 -31.93
N PRO A 112 -17.52 -24.68 -33.18
CA PRO A 112 -17.66 -25.54 -34.36
C PRO A 112 -16.56 -26.61 -34.47
N ALA A 113 -15.30 -26.24 -34.21
CA ALA A 113 -14.18 -27.18 -34.28
C ALA A 113 -14.27 -28.26 -33.20
N ALA A 114 -14.69 -27.89 -31.98
CA ALA A 114 -14.92 -28.83 -30.90
C ALA A 114 -16.08 -29.78 -31.23
N ALA A 115 -17.17 -29.28 -31.83
CA ALA A 115 -18.31 -30.09 -32.24
C ALA A 115 -17.96 -31.08 -33.37
N LEU A 116 -17.08 -30.70 -34.29
CA LEU A 116 -16.71 -31.53 -35.46
C LEU A 116 -15.53 -32.47 -35.20
N SER A 117 -14.54 -32.02 -34.43
CA SER A 117 -13.25 -32.71 -34.27
C SER A 117 -12.98 -33.20 -32.84
N GLY A 118 -13.88 -32.90 -31.90
CA GLY A 118 -13.67 -33.14 -30.47
C GLY A 118 -12.58 -32.27 -29.84
N ARG A 119 -12.01 -31.32 -30.60
CA ARG A 119 -10.89 -30.48 -30.19
C ARG A 119 -11.14 -29.00 -30.56
N PRO A 120 -10.70 -28.05 -29.72
CA PRO A 120 -10.78 -26.63 -30.05
C PRO A 120 -9.95 -26.30 -31.30
N PHE A 121 -10.27 -25.18 -31.97
CA PHE A 121 -9.50 -24.69 -33.11
C PHE A 121 -8.22 -23.99 -32.65
N ILE A 122 -8.33 -23.10 -31.66
CA ILE A 122 -7.25 -22.28 -31.10
C ILE A 122 -7.18 -22.54 -29.59
N GLY A 123 -6.00 -22.78 -29.05
CA GLY A 123 -5.76 -22.75 -27.61
C GLY A 123 -4.89 -23.89 -27.08
N ASN A 124 -4.46 -23.76 -25.83
CA ASN A 124 -3.57 -24.72 -25.19
C ASN A 124 -4.28 -26.02 -24.80
N GLY A 125 -3.53 -27.11 -24.76
CA GLY A 125 -4.00 -28.41 -24.25
C GLY A 125 -4.17 -28.41 -22.73
N THR A 126 -4.92 -29.37 -22.21
CA THR A 126 -5.03 -29.58 -20.76
C THR A 126 -3.72 -30.12 -20.21
N ASN A 127 -3.20 -29.51 -19.14
CA ASN A 127 -2.03 -30.04 -18.44
C ASN A 127 -2.32 -31.41 -17.84
N GLY A 128 -1.32 -32.30 -17.81
CA GLY A 128 -1.41 -33.56 -17.08
C GLY A 128 -1.52 -33.34 -15.56
N ALA A 129 -2.05 -34.32 -14.84
CA ALA A 129 -2.22 -34.20 -13.39
C ALA A 129 -0.86 -34.03 -12.68
N PRO A 130 -0.69 -33.02 -11.80
CA PRO A 130 0.59 -32.77 -11.15
C PRO A 130 1.13 -34.00 -10.41
N GLY A 131 2.42 -34.32 -10.63
CA GLY A 131 3.11 -35.42 -9.93
C GLY A 131 2.81 -36.84 -10.43
N THR A 132 1.98 -37.01 -11.46
CA THR A 132 1.60 -38.33 -12.00
C THR A 132 2.44 -38.78 -13.19
N GLY A 133 3.07 -37.84 -13.90
CA GLY A 133 3.75 -38.10 -15.18
C GLY A 133 2.80 -38.41 -16.34
N GLU A 134 1.48 -38.29 -16.13
CA GLU A 134 0.48 -38.49 -17.18
C GLU A 134 0.59 -37.43 -18.27
N ALA A 135 0.38 -37.86 -19.53
CA ALA A 135 0.39 -36.95 -20.66
C ALA A 135 -0.82 -36.00 -20.60
N GLY A 136 -0.58 -34.73 -20.92
CA GLY A 136 -1.65 -33.75 -21.08
C GLY A 136 -2.55 -34.05 -22.29
N GLY A 137 -3.70 -33.38 -22.34
CA GLY A 137 -4.60 -33.43 -23.48
C GLY A 137 -4.06 -32.63 -24.66
N PRO A 138 -4.45 -32.98 -25.90
CA PRO A 138 -4.00 -32.28 -27.09
C PRO A 138 -4.56 -30.85 -27.14
N GLY A 139 -3.74 -29.89 -27.56
CA GLY A 139 -4.16 -28.49 -27.77
C GLY A 139 -5.06 -28.30 -28.98
N GLY A 140 -5.32 -27.04 -29.32
CA GLY A 140 -6.00 -26.64 -30.54
C GLY A 140 -5.25 -27.06 -31.81
N TRP A 141 -5.89 -26.85 -32.95
CA TRP A 141 -5.28 -27.07 -34.26
C TRP A 141 -4.29 -25.97 -34.64
N LEU A 142 -4.45 -24.77 -34.05
CA LEU A 142 -3.60 -23.60 -34.17
C LEU A 142 -3.09 -23.13 -32.80
#